data_AF-A0A958FUZ1-F1
#
_entry.id   AF-A0A958FUZ1-F1
#
_cell.length_a   1.000
_cell.length_b   1.000
_cell.length_c   1.000
_cell.angle_alpha   90.00
_cell.angle_beta   90.00
_cell.angle_gamma   90.00
#
_symmetry.space_group_name_H-M   'P 1'
#
loop_
_entity.id
_entity.type
_entity.pdbx_description
1 polymer ?
#
loop_
_entity_poly.entity_id
_entity_poly.type
_entity_poly.pdbx_seq_one_letter_code
_entity_poly.pdbx_strand_id
1 'polypeptide(L)'
;MSDNIVFYLVFLCQVILISYYYPNKILNRAKLMVEKYPPSSYPKLYPVSIEKIERGQRNYKKMNAVIFIAGILLVIVGILTNYDVASNWDGLITLFFIIQFSPMLISEMLGFKYFKMMRKANSGAIRKAELRPRRFFDFASPVLFGTTIFIYIAFILFALSAYPNQIHLGGKPINLIITITIGNLF
;
A
#
# COMPACT_ATOMS: atom_id res chain seq x y z
N MET A 1 3.93 14.77 27.87
CA MET A 1 2.75 13.95 28.30
C MET A 1 1.60 14.04 27.29
N SER A 2 1.30 15.21 26.72
CA SER A 2 0.36 15.39 25.59
C SER A 2 0.77 14.65 24.31
N ASP A 3 2.07 14.68 23.98
CA ASP A 3 2.55 14.23 22.66
C ASP A 3 2.43 12.71 22.47
N ASN A 4 2.61 11.95 23.56
CA ASN A 4 2.41 10.50 23.55
C ASN A 4 0.94 10.12 23.32
N ILE A 5 -0.01 10.91 23.83
CA ILE A 5 -1.45 10.65 23.64
C ILE A 5 -1.84 10.85 22.17
N VAL A 6 -1.38 11.94 21.56
CA VAL A 6 -1.63 12.22 20.13
C VAL A 6 -1.02 11.12 19.27
N PHE A 7 0.20 10.69 19.58
CA PHE A 7 0.84 9.57 18.90
C PHE A 7 -0.02 8.30 18.97
N TYR A 8 -0.43 7.87 20.18
CA TYR A 8 -1.22 6.65 20.34
C TYR A 8 -2.56 6.73 19.62
N LEU A 9 -3.22 7.89 19.62
CA LEU A 9 -4.46 8.11 18.86
C LEU A 9 -4.23 7.95 17.35
N VAL A 10 -3.20 8.59 16.80
CA VAL A 10 -2.88 8.50 15.37
C VAL A 10 -2.53 7.06 14.99
N PHE A 11 -1.69 6.39 15.79
CA PHE A 11 -1.32 5.01 15.55
C PHE A 11 -2.52 4.06 15.66
N LEU A 12 -3.41 4.27 16.63
CA LEU A 12 -4.65 3.51 16.76
C LEU A 12 -5.58 3.72 15.54
N CYS A 13 -5.74 4.96 15.08
CA CYS A 13 -6.49 5.26 13.86
C CYS A 13 -5.88 4.54 12.65
N GLN A 14 -4.55 4.55 12.50
CA GLN A 14 -3.86 3.80 11.46
C GLN A 14 -4.13 2.29 11.55
N VAL A 15 -4.05 1.70 12.75
CA VAL A 15 -4.37 0.27 12.99
C VAL A 15 -5.79 -0.06 12.56
N ILE A 16 -6.77 0.73 12.99
CA ILE A 16 -8.19 0.53 12.65
C ILE A 16 -8.41 0.67 11.13
N LEU A 17 -7.85 1.70 10.50
CA LEU A 17 -8.07 1.94 9.08
C LEU A 17 -7.46 0.85 8.21
N ILE A 18 -6.17 0.55 8.41
CA ILE A 18 -5.41 -0.31 7.49
C ILE A 18 -5.62 -1.80 7.79
N SER A 19 -5.77 -2.21 9.05
CA SER A 19 -5.91 -3.62 9.41
C SER A 19 -7.34 -4.09 9.59
N TYR A 20 -8.32 -3.18 9.67
CA TYR A 20 -9.73 -3.56 9.84
C TYR A 20 -10.64 -2.95 8.77
N TYR A 21 -10.70 -1.63 8.64
CA TYR A 21 -11.66 -0.99 7.73
C TYR A 21 -11.38 -1.31 6.25
N TYR A 22 -10.17 -1.03 5.77
CA TYR A 22 -9.81 -1.25 4.36
C TYR A 22 -9.90 -2.72 3.94
N PRO A 23 -9.36 -3.69 4.70
CA PRO A 23 -9.48 -5.11 4.36
C PRO A 23 -10.92 -5.56 4.23
N ASN A 24 -11.80 -5.17 5.16
CA ASN A 24 -13.22 -5.49 5.09
C ASN A 24 -13.90 -4.85 3.88
N LYS A 25 -13.56 -3.61 3.53
CA LYS A 25 -14.07 -2.94 2.32
C LYS A 25 -13.67 -3.66 1.04
N ILE A 26 -12.43 -4.13 0.95
CA ILE A 26 -11.93 -4.92 -0.19
C ILE A 26 -12.66 -6.26 -0.28
N LEU A 27 -12.81 -6.98 0.84
CA LEU A 27 -13.51 -8.26 0.89
C LEU A 27 -14.99 -8.12 0.49
N ASN A 28 -15.67 -7.08 0.97
CA ASN A 28 -17.05 -6.80 0.60
C ASN A 28 -17.18 -6.51 -0.88
N ARG A 29 -16.27 -5.70 -1.45
CA ARG A 29 -16.24 -5.46 -2.89
C ARG A 29 -16.01 -6.74 -3.68
N ALA A 30 -15.11 -7.61 -3.24
CA ALA A 30 -14.86 -8.88 -3.90
C ALA A 30 -16.10 -9.78 -3.89
N LYS A 31 -16.83 -9.84 -2.77
CA LYS A 31 -18.09 -10.56 -2.65
C LYS A 31 -19.14 -10.04 -3.63
N LEU A 32 -19.34 -8.72 -3.67
CA LEU A 32 -20.27 -8.06 -4.59
C LEU A 32 -19.93 -8.34 -6.07
N MET A 33 -18.64 -8.43 -6.42
CA MET A 33 -18.22 -8.76 -7.78
C MET A 33 -18.57 -10.19 -8.16
N VAL A 34 -18.43 -11.15 -7.24
CA VAL A 34 -18.82 -12.55 -7.48
C VAL A 34 -20.34 -12.68 -7.61
N GLU A 35 -21.10 -11.99 -6.77
CA GLU A 35 -22.57 -11.98 -6.83
C GLU A 35 -23.07 -11.37 -8.15
N LYS A 36 -22.47 -10.26 -8.59
CA LYS A 36 -22.85 -9.57 -9.83
C LYS A 36 -22.39 -10.32 -11.10
N TYR A 37 -21.25 -11.00 -11.04
CA TYR A 37 -20.67 -11.71 -12.18
C TYR A 37 -20.39 -13.16 -11.81
N PRO A 38 -21.42 -14.02 -11.70
CA PRO A 38 -21.24 -15.37 -11.20
C PRO A 38 -20.43 -16.25 -12.17
N PRO A 39 -19.70 -17.28 -11.68
CA PRO A 39 -18.93 -18.19 -12.53
C PRO A 39 -19.75 -18.95 -13.58
N SER A 40 -21.04 -19.18 -13.32
CA SER A 40 -21.96 -19.83 -14.26
C SER A 40 -22.18 -19.01 -15.53
N SER A 41 -22.31 -17.69 -15.40
CA SER A 41 -22.52 -16.76 -16.52
C SER A 41 -21.21 -16.19 -17.08
N TYR A 42 -20.16 -16.12 -16.25
CA TYR A 42 -18.88 -15.50 -16.59
C TYR A 42 -17.67 -16.42 -16.32
N PRO A 43 -17.63 -17.66 -16.85
CA PRO A 43 -16.59 -18.64 -16.50
C PRO A 43 -15.17 -18.16 -16.85
N LYS A 44 -15.03 -17.30 -17.85
CA LYS A 44 -13.73 -16.71 -18.27
C LYS A 44 -13.08 -15.81 -17.21
N LEU A 45 -13.89 -15.24 -16.30
CA LEU A 45 -13.37 -14.43 -15.19
C LEU A 45 -12.81 -15.29 -14.05
N TYR A 46 -13.08 -16.60 -14.06
CA TYR A 46 -12.74 -17.53 -12.99
C TYR A 46 -11.86 -18.69 -13.49
N PRO A 47 -10.57 -18.45 -13.76
CA PRO A 47 -9.62 -19.48 -14.21
C PRO A 47 -9.28 -20.51 -13.11
N VAL A 48 -9.81 -20.33 -11.90
CA VAL A 48 -9.68 -21.24 -10.76
C VAL A 48 -11.04 -21.35 -10.07
N SER A 49 -11.23 -22.42 -9.29
CA SER A 49 -12.48 -22.66 -8.58
C SER A 49 -12.81 -21.57 -7.55
N ILE A 50 -14.10 -21.37 -7.28
CA ILE A 50 -14.56 -20.32 -6.35
C ILE A 50 -14.05 -20.58 -4.93
N GLU A 51 -13.93 -21.85 -4.53
CA GLU A 51 -13.48 -22.25 -3.20
C GLU A 51 -12.02 -21.82 -2.96
N LYS A 52 -11.19 -21.81 -4.01
CA LYS A 52 -9.80 -21.32 -3.93
C LYS A 52 -9.77 -19.81 -3.73
N ILE A 53 -10.67 -19.07 -4.37
CA ILE A 53 -10.79 -17.61 -4.23
C ILE A 53 -11.25 -17.26 -2.82
N GLU A 54 -12.30 -17.91 -2.32
CA GLU A 54 -12.79 -17.71 -0.97
C GLU A 54 -11.75 -18.09 0.09
N ARG A 55 -10.96 -19.15 -0.14
CA ARG A 55 -9.85 -19.51 0.75
C ARG A 55 -8.81 -18.38 0.82
N GLY A 56 -8.49 -17.77 -0.32
CA GLY A 56 -7.63 -16.58 -0.38
C GLY A 56 -8.19 -15.41 0.42
N GLN A 57 -9.49 -15.12 0.26
CA GLN A 57 -10.19 -14.08 1.04
C GLN A 57 -10.18 -14.36 2.55
N ARG A 58 -10.41 -15.62 2.97
CA ARG A 58 -10.33 -16.04 4.37
C ARG A 58 -8.93 -15.85 4.94
N ASN A 59 -7.89 -16.22 4.18
CA ASN A 59 -6.50 -16.02 4.61
C ASN A 59 -6.15 -14.53 4.73
N TYR A 60 -6.55 -13.72 3.75
CA TYR A 60 -6.38 -12.27 3.80
C TYR A 60 -7.06 -11.66 5.02
N LYS A 61 -8.30 -12.08 5.34
CA LYS A 61 -9.01 -11.65 6.55
C LYS A 61 -8.26 -12.05 7.83
N LYS A 62 -7.77 -13.29 7.91
CA LYS A 62 -7.00 -13.79 9.07
C LYS A 62 -5.71 -13.01 9.28
N MET A 63 -4.94 -12.76 8.22
CA MET A 63 -3.69 -11.98 8.29
C MET A 63 -3.96 -10.58 8.85
N ASN A 64 -4.97 -9.88 8.30
CA ASN A 64 -5.33 -8.55 8.76
C ASN A 64 -5.86 -8.55 10.21
N ALA A 65 -6.61 -9.57 10.63
CA ALA A 65 -7.07 -9.71 12.01
C ALA A 65 -5.91 -9.92 13.00
N VAL A 66 -4.91 -10.75 12.64
CA VAL A 66 -3.71 -10.95 13.47
C VAL A 66 -2.93 -9.65 13.62
N ILE A 67 -2.72 -8.93 12.52
CA ILE A 67 -2.04 -7.63 12.52
C ILE A 67 -2.81 -6.59 13.35
N PHE A 68 -4.14 -6.56 13.21
CA PHE A 68 -5.00 -5.68 14.00
C PHE A 68 -4.81 -5.94 15.50
N ILE A 69 -4.88 -7.20 15.94
CA ILE A 69 -4.66 -7.58 17.34
C ILE A 69 -3.26 -7.17 17.80
N ALA A 70 -2.22 -7.42 16.99
CA ALA A 70 -0.86 -7.01 17.32
C ALA A 70 -0.73 -5.48 17.48
N GLY A 71 -1.39 -4.69 16.62
CA GLY A 71 -1.41 -3.23 16.71
C GLY A 71 -2.09 -2.72 17.99
N ILE A 72 -3.22 -3.32 18.36
CA ILE A 72 -3.90 -2.99 19.62
C ILE A 72 -3.02 -3.33 20.84
N LEU A 73 -2.35 -4.48 20.83
CA LEU A 73 -1.43 -4.87 21.90
C LEU A 73 -0.25 -3.90 22.03
N LEU A 74 0.31 -3.42 20.91
CA LEU A 74 1.37 -2.42 20.92
C LEU A 74 0.92 -1.10 21.58
N VAL A 75 -0.30 -0.64 21.30
CA VAL A 75 -0.87 0.55 21.95
C VAL A 75 -1.00 0.34 23.46
N ILE A 76 -1.55 -0.80 23.88
CA ILE A 76 -1.74 -1.12 25.30
C ILE A 76 -0.39 -1.17 26.03
N VAL A 77 0.61 -1.86 25.47
CA VAL A 77 1.95 -1.95 26.05
C VAL A 77 2.59 -0.57 26.14
N GLY A 78 2.49 0.26 25.10
CA GLY A 78 3.02 1.62 25.11
C GLY A 78 2.43 2.48 26.23
N ILE A 79 1.10 2.44 26.40
CA ILE A 79 0.41 3.16 27.47
C ILE A 79 0.84 2.66 28.86
N LEU A 80 0.85 1.35 29.09
CA LEU A 80 1.16 0.76 30.41
C LEU A 80 2.60 1.02 30.85
N THR A 81 3.54 1.11 29.90
CA THR A 81 4.96 1.31 30.19
C THR A 81 5.35 2.79 30.27
N ASN A 82 4.43 3.72 29.98
CA ASN A 82 4.72 5.17 29.81
C ASN A 82 5.95 5.41 28.94
N TYR A 83 6.15 4.54 27.95
CA TYR A 83 7.40 4.51 27.20
C TYR A 83 7.50 5.73 26.30
N ASP A 84 8.68 6.36 26.25
CA ASP A 84 8.91 7.56 25.44
C ASP A 84 9.02 7.18 23.95
N VAL A 85 7.86 7.22 23.29
CA VAL A 85 7.70 6.82 21.89
C VAL A 85 8.48 7.75 20.96
N ALA A 86 8.59 9.03 21.31
CA ALA A 86 9.23 10.05 20.48
C ALA A 86 10.75 9.86 20.32
N SER A 87 11.38 9.07 21.21
CA SER A 87 12.83 8.88 21.25
C SER A 87 13.30 7.56 20.64
N ASN A 88 12.48 6.50 20.66
CA ASN A 88 12.98 5.12 20.45
C ASN A 88 12.08 4.18 19.60
N TRP A 89 10.93 4.64 19.07
CA TRP A 89 9.99 3.73 18.38
C TRP A 89 9.97 3.83 16.85
N ASP A 90 10.69 4.76 16.23
CA ASP A 90 10.66 4.98 14.78
C ASP A 90 10.87 3.68 13.99
N GLY A 91 11.84 2.85 14.40
CA GLY A 91 12.10 1.56 13.76
C GLY A 91 10.96 0.54 13.95
N LEU A 92 10.40 0.44 15.16
CA LEU A 92 9.34 -0.52 15.48
C LEU A 92 8.03 -0.16 14.78
N ILE A 93 7.66 1.13 14.75
CA ILE A 93 6.46 1.64 14.08
C ILE A 93 6.59 1.45 12.57
N THR A 94 7.77 1.77 12.02
CA THR A 94 8.05 1.56 10.59
C THR A 94 7.95 0.08 10.22
N LEU A 95 8.55 -0.80 11.02
CA LEU A 95 8.44 -2.25 10.83
C LEU A 95 6.99 -2.71 10.92
N PHE A 96 6.23 -2.21 11.90
CA PHE A 96 4.82 -2.52 12.04
C PHE A 96 4.02 -2.07 10.81
N PHE A 97 4.27 -0.86 10.30
CA PHE A 97 3.64 -0.37 9.07
C PHE A 97 3.93 -1.26 7.86
N ILE A 98 5.17 -1.72 7.70
CA ILE A 98 5.54 -2.66 6.61
C ILE A 98 4.77 -3.98 6.75
N ILE A 99 4.75 -4.55 7.95
CA ILE A 99 3.98 -5.78 8.24
C ILE A 99 2.50 -5.53 7.97
N GLN A 100 1.99 -4.38 8.36
CA GLN A 100 0.60 -3.98 8.21
C GLN A 100 0.18 -3.86 6.75
N PHE A 101 1.07 -3.38 5.89
CA PHE A 101 0.84 -3.24 4.46
C PHE A 101 1.02 -4.56 3.68
N SER A 102 1.76 -5.53 4.25
CA SER A 102 2.11 -6.79 3.58
C SER A 102 0.92 -7.61 3.04
N PRO A 103 -0.25 -7.73 3.70
CA PRO A 103 -1.36 -8.50 3.14
C PRO A 103 -1.88 -7.91 1.83
N MET A 104 -1.86 -6.57 1.71
CA MET A 104 -2.26 -5.86 0.50
C MET A 104 -1.27 -6.13 -0.64
N LEU A 105 0.03 -6.01 -0.37
CA LEU A 105 1.07 -6.33 -1.36
C LEU A 105 0.97 -7.77 -1.87
N ILE A 106 0.79 -8.73 -0.97
CA ILE A 106 0.63 -10.14 -1.34
C ILE A 106 -0.62 -10.33 -2.21
N SER A 107 -1.73 -9.68 -1.84
CA SER A 107 -2.97 -9.72 -2.62
C SER A 107 -2.77 -9.18 -4.04
N GLU A 108 -2.06 -8.07 -4.21
CA GLU A 108 -1.77 -7.46 -5.50
C GLU A 108 -0.88 -8.38 -6.38
N MET A 109 0.19 -8.93 -5.79
CA MET A 109 1.07 -9.89 -6.48
C MET A 109 0.32 -11.14 -6.95
N LEU A 110 -0.61 -11.65 -6.13
CA LEU A 110 -1.48 -12.76 -6.50
C LEU A 110 -2.49 -12.36 -7.58
N GLY A 111 -2.98 -11.12 -7.56
CA GLY A 111 -3.83 -10.53 -8.60
C GLY A 111 -3.17 -10.58 -9.97
N PHE A 112 -1.90 -10.18 -10.08
CA PHE A 112 -1.16 -10.28 -11.36
C PHE A 112 -1.05 -11.72 -11.86
N LYS A 113 -0.79 -12.68 -10.96
CA LYS A 113 -0.78 -14.11 -11.32
C LYS A 113 -2.16 -14.56 -11.80
N TYR A 114 -3.22 -14.10 -11.15
CA TYR A 114 -4.60 -14.39 -11.52
C TYR A 114 -4.97 -13.84 -12.89
N PHE A 115 -4.64 -12.57 -13.19
CA PHE A 115 -4.82 -11.97 -14.53
C PHE A 115 -4.05 -12.73 -15.61
N LYS A 116 -2.84 -13.22 -15.31
CA LYS A 116 -2.08 -14.08 -16.23
C LYS A 116 -2.81 -15.39 -16.52
N MET A 117 -3.45 -16.01 -15.53
CA MET A 117 -4.27 -17.22 -15.74
C MET A 117 -5.53 -16.92 -16.56
N MET A 118 -6.23 -15.81 -16.29
CA MET A 118 -7.38 -15.37 -17.10
C MET A 118 -7.01 -15.21 -18.59
N ARG A 119 -5.85 -14.58 -18.87
CA ARG A 119 -5.36 -14.43 -20.25
C ARG A 119 -5.07 -15.76 -20.93
N LYS A 120 -4.51 -16.74 -20.20
CA LYS A 120 -4.24 -18.09 -20.73
C LYS A 120 -5.51 -18.89 -20.98
N ALA A 121 -6.51 -18.73 -20.12
CA ALA A 121 -7.81 -19.39 -20.27
C ALA A 121 -8.66 -18.80 -21.41
N ASN A 122 -8.35 -17.58 -21.86
CA ASN A 122 -9.06 -16.96 -22.97
C ASN A 122 -8.52 -17.45 -24.32
N SER A 123 -9.20 -18.42 -24.92
CA SER A 123 -8.93 -18.93 -26.28
C SER A 123 -9.58 -18.12 -27.41
N GLY A 124 -10.23 -16.99 -27.10
CA GLY A 124 -10.90 -16.18 -28.09
C GLY A 124 -9.94 -15.57 -29.13
N ALA A 125 -10.41 -15.40 -30.36
CA ALA A 125 -9.66 -14.71 -31.40
C ALA A 125 -9.23 -13.32 -30.89
N ILE A 126 -7.92 -13.09 -30.85
CA ILE A 126 -7.36 -11.79 -30.43
C ILE A 126 -7.81 -10.77 -31.46
N ARG A 127 -8.82 -9.97 -31.13
CA ARG A 127 -9.20 -8.80 -31.93
C ARG A 127 -8.00 -7.86 -31.88
N LYS A 128 -7.16 -7.89 -32.91
CA LYS A 128 -6.03 -6.98 -33.04
C LYS A 128 -6.59 -5.59 -33.24
N ALA A 129 -6.70 -4.83 -32.16
CA ALA A 129 -6.82 -3.39 -32.28
C ALA A 129 -5.48 -2.88 -32.81
N GLU A 130 -5.50 -2.04 -33.84
CA GLU A 130 -4.32 -1.26 -34.22
C GLU A 130 -3.97 -0.33 -33.05
N LEU A 131 -2.97 -0.72 -32.28
CA LEU A 131 -2.43 0.12 -31.22
C LEU A 131 -1.53 1.17 -31.89
N ARG A 132 -2.00 2.43 -31.94
CA ARG A 132 -1.11 3.55 -32.21
C ARG A 132 -0.10 3.64 -31.05
N PRO A 133 1.21 3.80 -31.33
CA PRO A 133 2.21 3.98 -30.28
C PRO A 133 1.83 5.21 -29.46
N ARG A 134 1.51 4.99 -28.19
CA ARG A 134 1.23 6.06 -27.22
C ARG A 134 2.56 6.56 -26.69
N ARG A 135 2.98 7.77 -27.07
CA ARG A 135 4.16 8.42 -26.49
C ARG A 135 3.76 9.03 -25.15
N PHE A 136 4.70 9.07 -24.20
CA PHE A 136 4.46 9.61 -22.86
C PHE A 136 3.93 11.06 -22.92
N PHE A 137 4.49 11.86 -23.83
CA PHE A 137 4.10 13.26 -24.02
C PHE A 137 2.84 13.47 -24.86
N ASP A 138 2.19 12.39 -25.34
CA ASP A 138 0.85 12.48 -25.93
C ASP A 138 -0.22 12.69 -24.82
N PHE A 139 0.14 12.42 -23.56
CA PHE A 139 -0.76 12.50 -22.40
C PHE A 139 -0.28 13.47 -21.32
N ALA A 140 1.04 13.59 -21.14
CA ALA A 140 1.65 14.49 -20.19
C ALA A 140 2.30 15.67 -20.91
N SER A 141 2.04 16.91 -20.46
CA SER A 141 2.73 18.07 -21.02
C SER A 141 4.25 17.96 -20.76
N PRO A 142 5.10 18.07 -21.80
CA PRO A 142 6.55 18.08 -21.63
C PRO A 142 7.02 19.18 -20.67
N VAL A 143 6.35 20.33 -20.71
CA VAL A 143 6.65 21.48 -19.84
C VAL A 143 6.36 21.13 -18.39
N LEU A 144 5.16 20.63 -18.09
CA LEU A 144 4.80 20.24 -16.73
C LEU A 144 5.72 19.14 -16.19
N PHE A 145 6.07 18.16 -17.03
CA PHE A 145 7.02 17.12 -16.66
C PHE A 145 8.39 17.68 -16.30
N GLY A 146 8.92 18.60 -17.14
CA GLY A 146 10.17 19.30 -16.85
C GLY A 146 10.09 20.14 -15.57
N THR A 147 8.99 20.85 -15.36
CA THR A 147 8.75 21.63 -14.13
C THR A 147 8.73 20.73 -12.89
N THR A 148 8.07 19.57 -12.95
CA THR A 148 8.05 18.61 -11.83
C THR A 148 9.46 18.12 -11.49
N ILE A 149 10.26 17.74 -12.49
CA ILE A 149 11.66 17.33 -12.27
C ILE A 149 12.46 18.47 -11.64
N PHE A 150 12.31 19.69 -12.17
CA PHE A 150 13.03 20.86 -11.67
C PHE A 150 12.68 21.16 -10.20
N ILE A 151 11.38 21.20 -9.86
CA ILE A 151 10.93 21.45 -8.48
C ILE A 151 11.46 20.36 -7.55
N TYR A 152 11.44 19.10 -7.99
CA TYR A 152 11.92 17.99 -7.19
C TYR A 152 13.43 18.06 -6.93
N ILE A 153 14.23 18.41 -7.94
CA ILE A 153 15.67 18.63 -7.77
C ILE A 153 15.92 19.83 -6.84
N ALA A 154 15.21 20.94 -7.04
CA ALA A 154 15.32 22.13 -6.19
C ALA A 154 15.00 21.79 -4.72
N PHE A 155 13.97 20.96 -4.48
CA PHE A 155 13.63 20.45 -3.17
C PHE A 155 14.77 19.62 -2.55
N ILE A 156 15.36 18.68 -3.30
CA ILE A 156 16.50 17.87 -2.82
C ILE A 156 17.66 18.78 -2.41
N LEU A 157 18.04 19.73 -3.28
CA LEU A 157 19.11 20.68 -3.00
C LEU A 157 18.82 21.53 -1.77
N PHE A 158 17.59 22.03 -1.65
CA PHE A 158 17.14 22.76 -0.46
C PHE A 158 17.27 21.91 0.80
N ALA A 159 16.75 20.68 0.80
CA ALA A 159 16.80 19.77 1.94
C ALA A 159 18.24 19.45 2.37
N LEU A 160 19.15 19.21 1.42
CA LEU A 160 20.57 18.98 1.71
C LEU A 160 21.25 20.24 2.26
N SER A 161 20.95 21.42 1.69
CA SER A 161 21.53 22.69 2.13
C SER A 161 21.05 23.13 3.52
N ALA A 162 19.84 22.76 3.92
CA ALA A 162 19.28 23.07 5.23
C ALA A 162 19.91 22.25 6.37
N TYR A 163 20.48 21.08 6.07
CA TYR A 163 21.06 20.16 7.07
C TYR A 163 22.45 19.64 6.66
N PRO A 164 23.44 20.51 6.43
CA PRO A 164 24.72 20.12 5.82
C PRO A 164 25.53 19.15 6.68
N ASN A 165 25.39 19.22 8.01
CA ASN A 165 26.13 18.37 8.95
C ASN A 165 25.47 17.01 9.20
N GLN A 166 24.32 16.71 8.56
CA GLN A 166 23.55 15.48 8.78
C GLN A 166 23.37 14.67 7.49
N ILE A 167 24.24 14.87 6.50
CA ILE A 167 24.21 14.12 5.23
C ILE A 167 24.87 12.75 5.44
N HIS A 168 24.11 11.83 6.02
CA HIS A 168 24.43 10.41 6.14
C HIS A 168 23.16 9.58 6.07
N LEU A 169 23.29 8.28 5.85
CA LEU A 169 22.15 7.36 5.80
C LEU A 169 21.44 7.34 7.17
N GLY A 170 20.14 7.67 7.20
CA GLY A 170 19.37 7.85 8.44
C GLY A 170 19.36 9.27 9.01
N GLY A 171 20.14 10.19 8.43
CA GLY A 171 20.11 11.61 8.78
C GLY A 171 18.83 12.31 8.31
N LYS A 172 18.45 13.39 8.99
CA LYS A 172 17.21 14.16 8.71
C LYS A 172 16.98 14.50 7.22
N PRO A 173 17.96 15.05 6.45
CA PRO A 173 17.71 15.41 5.06
C PRO A 173 17.47 14.17 4.18
N ILE A 174 18.17 13.07 4.43
CA ILE A 174 18.01 11.83 3.68
C ILE A 174 16.66 11.18 3.98
N ASN A 175 16.26 11.12 5.25
CA ASN A 175 14.95 10.60 5.64
C ASN A 175 13.81 11.42 5.01
N LEU A 176 13.91 12.75 5.05
CA LEU A 176 12.91 13.64 4.46
C LEU A 176 12.77 13.42 2.94
N ILE A 177 13.89 13.31 2.23
CA ILE A 177 13.89 13.01 0.79
C ILE A 177 13.20 11.67 0.55
N ILE A 178 13.63 10.59 1.23
CA ILE A 178 13.05 9.25 1.08
C ILE A 178 11.55 9.25 1.36
N THR A 179 11.11 9.88 2.45
CA THR A 179 9.69 9.95 2.83
C THR A 179 8.87 10.65 1.76
N ILE A 180 9.33 11.78 1.22
CA ILE A 180 8.62 12.51 0.17
C ILE A 180 8.67 11.77 -1.18
N THR A 181 9.79 11.12 -1.53
CA THR A 181 9.87 10.29 -2.74
C THR A 181 8.85 9.15 -2.69
N ILE A 182 8.83 8.41 -1.57
CA ILE A 182 7.90 7.30 -1.36
C ILE A 182 6.46 7.83 -1.34
N GLY A 183 6.21 8.93 -0.63
CA GLY A 183 4.88 9.54 -0.55
C GLY A 183 4.33 10.01 -1.90
N ASN A 184 5.18 10.37 -2.87
CA ASN A 184 4.76 10.76 -4.22
C ASN A 184 4.65 9.58 -5.21
N LEU A 185 5.17 8.40 -4.85
CA LEU A 185 5.09 7.19 -5.67
C LEU A 185 3.82 6.36 -5.42
N PHE A 186 3.10 6.64 -4.33
CA PHE A 186 1.86 5.96 -3.91
C PHE A 186 0.68 6.93 -3.87
#